data_AF-A0A174ZRU3-F1
#
_entry.id   AF-A0A174ZRU3-F1
#
_cell.length_a   1.000
_cell.length_b   1.000
_cell.length_c   1.000
_cell.angle_alpha   90.00
_cell.angle_beta   90.00
_cell.angle_gamma   90.00
#
_symmetry.space_group_name_H-M   'P 1'
#
loop_
_entity.id
_entity.type
_entity.pdbx_description
1 polymer ?
#
loop_
_entity_poly.entity_id
_entity_poly.type
_entity_poly.pdbx_seq_one_letter_code
_entity_poly.pdbx_strand_id
1 'polypeptide(L)'
;MNQDTFTDPLRTSNFPQNWTIYYWAYWMVWCVAAPSFIGSISRGRIVRQTILGGYIFGVGSTLTSFIVLGNYSMGMQVTEKADFIAQYLESGDLYGMIVSIIKTMPGAPVIMVVVLLTMIAFYATSFDSIALTASCYSYHTLRDGEQPNKGIQLMWCILLILLPIALLFAESSMNNLQSVSIVAAFPIGAVIVMIAVSFMKDAKKYMENMEEKGQQEVDNVDNEK
;
A
#
# COMPACT_ATOMS: atom_id res chain seq x y z
N MET A 1 14.23 2.30 -23.47
CA MET A 1 14.06 0.94 -22.92
C MET A 1 12.86 1.00 -21.99
N ASN A 2 11.76 0.31 -22.30
CA ASN A 2 10.54 0.42 -21.51
C ASN A 2 10.75 -0.30 -20.18
N GLN A 3 10.60 0.43 -19.06
CA GLN A 3 10.72 -0.16 -17.72
C GLN A 3 9.66 -1.26 -17.50
N ASP A 4 8.52 -1.19 -18.19
CA ASP A 4 7.38 -2.10 -18.03
C ASP A 4 7.68 -3.56 -18.40
N THR A 5 8.68 -3.82 -19.24
CA THR A 5 9.01 -5.20 -19.71
C THR A 5 10.46 -5.58 -19.43
N PHE A 6 11.15 -4.84 -18.55
CA PHE A 6 12.56 -5.09 -18.26
C PHE A 6 12.72 -6.24 -17.26
N THR A 7 13.04 -7.43 -17.76
CA THR A 7 13.20 -8.66 -16.97
C THR A 7 14.65 -9.10 -16.77
N ASP A 8 15.64 -8.35 -17.29
CA ASP A 8 17.08 -8.67 -17.26
C ASP A 8 17.37 -10.18 -17.39
N PRO A 9 17.08 -10.80 -18.56
CA PRO A 9 17.17 -12.25 -18.74
C PRO A 9 18.59 -12.78 -18.59
N LEU A 10 19.61 -11.92 -18.70
CA LEU A 10 21.02 -12.25 -18.54
C LEU A 10 21.48 -12.22 -17.06
N ARG A 11 20.61 -11.80 -16.13
CA ARG A 11 20.84 -11.69 -14.67
C ARG A 11 22.12 -10.93 -14.29
N THR A 12 22.57 -10.01 -15.12
CA THR A 12 23.84 -9.29 -14.92
C THR A 12 23.71 -8.22 -13.85
N SER A 13 22.52 -7.62 -13.69
CA SER A 13 22.27 -6.55 -12.73
C SER A 13 21.36 -6.95 -11.57
N ASN A 14 20.52 -7.98 -11.74
CA ASN A 14 19.45 -8.38 -10.80
C ASN A 14 18.51 -7.22 -10.36
N PHE A 15 18.58 -6.07 -11.05
CA PHE A 15 17.82 -4.87 -10.73
C PHE A 15 16.30 -5.09 -10.78
N PRO A 16 15.72 -5.81 -11.77
CA PRO A 16 14.29 -6.07 -11.80
C PRO A 16 13.82 -6.95 -10.64
N GLN A 17 14.65 -7.89 -10.18
CA GLN A 17 14.28 -8.79 -9.09
C GLN A 17 14.30 -8.06 -7.74
N ASN A 18 15.33 -7.26 -7.48
CA ASN A 18 15.51 -6.59 -6.19
C ASN A 18 14.58 -5.39 -6.01
N TRP A 19 14.23 -4.69 -7.09
CA TRP A 19 13.41 -3.48 -7.02
C TRP A 19 12.02 -3.69 -7.61
N THR A 20 11.92 -3.95 -8.91
CA THR A 20 10.64 -3.97 -9.62
C THR A 20 9.71 -5.07 -9.08
N ILE A 21 10.18 -6.31 -9.01
CA ILE A 21 9.39 -7.46 -8.54
C ILE A 21 9.07 -7.32 -7.05
N TYR A 22 10.02 -6.84 -6.25
CA TYR A 22 9.78 -6.58 -4.83
C TYR A 22 8.68 -5.53 -4.62
N TYR A 23 8.73 -4.39 -5.31
CA TYR A 23 7.68 -3.37 -5.19
C TYR A 23 6.33 -3.88 -5.69
N TRP A 24 6.28 -4.62 -6.80
CA TRP A 24 5.03 -5.26 -7.25
C TRP A 24 4.47 -6.23 -6.22
N ALA A 25 5.32 -7.07 -5.62
CA ALA A 25 4.93 -7.98 -4.55
C ALA A 25 4.39 -7.22 -3.34
N TYR A 26 5.07 -6.15 -2.92
CA TYR A 26 4.60 -5.26 -1.87
C TYR A 26 3.22 -4.69 -2.18
N TRP A 27 3.03 -4.07 -3.35
CA TRP A 27 1.73 -3.49 -3.74
C TRP A 27 0.62 -4.54 -3.79
N MET A 28 0.88 -5.76 -4.25
CA MET A 28 -0.12 -6.85 -4.24
C MET A 28 -0.59 -7.19 -2.82
N VAL A 29 0.30 -7.26 -1.84
CA VAL A 29 -0.09 -7.51 -0.44
C VAL A 29 -1.02 -6.38 0.06
N TRP A 30 -0.68 -5.13 -0.24
CA TRP A 30 -1.50 -3.98 0.13
C TRP A 30 -2.85 -3.91 -0.59
N CYS A 31 -2.95 -4.44 -1.82
CA CYS A 31 -4.19 -4.52 -2.58
C CYS A 31 -5.28 -5.36 -1.91
N VAL A 32 -4.97 -6.26 -0.97
CA VAL A 32 -6.00 -6.99 -0.22
C VAL A 32 -6.62 -6.13 0.88
N ALA A 33 -5.81 -5.30 1.56
CA ALA A 33 -6.28 -4.48 2.68
C ALA A 33 -6.88 -3.14 2.24
N ALA A 34 -6.26 -2.48 1.25
CA ALA A 34 -6.64 -1.13 0.81
C ALA A 34 -8.10 -0.99 0.31
N PRO A 35 -8.71 -1.95 -0.41
CA PRO A 35 -10.08 -1.82 -0.89
C PRO A 35 -11.11 -1.72 0.24
N SER A 36 -10.89 -2.41 1.36
CA SER A 36 -11.79 -2.33 2.52
C SER A 36 -11.78 -0.92 3.11
N PHE A 37 -10.59 -0.33 3.26
CA PHE A 37 -10.43 1.04 3.73
C PHE A 37 -11.09 2.04 2.76
N ILE A 38 -10.77 1.96 1.47
CA ILE A 38 -11.35 2.84 0.44
C ILE A 38 -12.88 2.69 0.39
N GLY A 39 -13.40 1.47 0.47
CA GLY A 39 -14.84 1.21 0.49
C GLY A 39 -15.54 1.86 1.69
N SER A 40 -14.92 1.81 2.87
CA SER A 40 -15.49 2.38 4.10
C SER A 40 -15.65 3.91 4.04
N ILE A 41 -14.65 4.61 3.48
CA ILE A 41 -14.62 6.08 3.36
C ILE A 41 -15.36 6.61 2.12
N SER A 42 -15.62 5.74 1.14
CA SER A 42 -16.23 6.12 -0.15
C SER A 42 -17.75 5.92 -0.20
N ARG A 43 -18.38 5.55 0.93
CA ARG A 43 -19.84 5.41 1.03
C ARG A 43 -20.55 6.69 0.56
N GLY A 44 -21.44 6.53 -0.43
CA GLY A 44 -22.24 7.63 -1.00
C GLY A 44 -21.55 8.44 -2.11
N ARG A 45 -20.33 8.10 -2.54
CA ARG A 45 -19.65 8.76 -3.67
C ARG A 45 -19.77 7.95 -4.95
N ILE A 46 -19.78 8.63 -6.11
CA ILE A 46 -19.75 7.96 -7.40
C ILE A 46 -18.41 7.26 -7.63
N VAL A 47 -18.45 6.03 -8.15
CA VAL A 47 -17.26 5.18 -8.40
C VAL A 47 -16.19 5.94 -9.18
N ARG A 48 -16.60 6.71 -10.20
CA ARG A 48 -15.70 7.52 -11.02
C ARG A 48 -14.95 8.60 -10.22
N GLN A 49 -15.60 9.27 -9.27
CA GLN A 49 -14.93 10.27 -8.40
C GLN A 49 -13.98 9.61 -7.41
N THR A 50 -14.37 8.45 -6.86
CA THR A 50 -13.51 7.70 -5.94
C THR A 50 -12.23 7.25 -6.63
N ILE A 51 -12.33 6.72 -7.86
CA ILE A 51 -11.17 6.29 -8.65
C ILE A 51 -10.29 7.49 -9.03
N LEU A 52 -10.86 8.52 -9.67
CA LEU A 52 -10.11 9.70 -10.10
C LEU A 52 -9.46 10.44 -8.93
N GLY A 53 -10.19 10.62 -7.82
CA GLY A 53 -9.67 11.22 -6.60
C GLY A 53 -8.51 10.40 -6.04
N GLY A 54 -8.68 9.09 -5.91
CA GLY A 54 -7.63 8.18 -5.45
C GLY A 54 -6.36 8.26 -6.31
N TYR A 55 -6.50 8.25 -7.64
CA TYR A 55 -5.35 8.38 -8.54
C TYR A 55 -4.68 9.75 -8.44
N ILE A 56 -5.44 10.84 -8.47
CA ILE A 56 -4.88 12.21 -8.45
C ILE A 56 -4.14 12.45 -7.14
N PHE A 57 -4.74 12.13 -6.00
CA PHE A 57 -4.10 12.34 -4.70
C PHE A 57 -2.96 11.34 -4.45
N GLY A 58 -3.12 10.07 -4.83
CA GLY A 58 -2.09 9.04 -4.65
C GLY A 58 -0.86 9.28 -5.52
N VAL A 59 -1.05 9.48 -6.82
CA VAL A 59 0.05 9.76 -7.75
C VAL A 59 0.64 11.15 -7.48
N GLY A 60 -0.20 12.15 -7.24
CA GLY A 60 0.25 13.52 -6.98
C GLY A 60 1.12 13.64 -5.72
N SER A 61 0.73 13.00 -4.62
CA SER A 61 1.52 13.00 -3.38
C SER A 61 2.85 12.27 -3.55
N THR A 62 2.84 11.12 -4.21
CA THR A 62 4.05 10.33 -4.51
C THR A 62 5.00 11.12 -5.39
N LEU A 63 4.51 11.67 -6.50
CA LEU A 63 5.30 12.47 -7.44
C LEU A 63 5.91 13.70 -6.76
N THR A 64 5.11 14.43 -5.99
CA THR A 64 5.58 15.62 -5.25
C THR A 64 6.70 15.23 -4.27
N SER A 65 6.54 14.12 -3.55
CA SER A 65 7.53 13.64 -2.59
C SER A 65 8.86 13.26 -3.28
N PHE A 66 8.79 12.54 -4.39
CA PHE A 66 9.98 12.19 -5.17
C PHE A 66 10.65 13.40 -5.80
N ILE A 67 9.88 14.38 -6.30
CA ILE A 67 10.45 15.61 -6.86
C ILE A 67 11.14 16.42 -5.77
N VAL A 68 10.53 16.62 -4.60
CA VAL A 68 11.12 17.47 -3.55
C VAL A 68 12.30 16.78 -2.88
N LEU A 69 12.10 15.58 -2.35
CA LEU A 69 13.13 14.87 -1.59
C LEU A 69 14.21 14.27 -2.49
N GLY A 70 13.82 13.74 -3.65
CA GLY A 70 14.75 13.18 -4.62
C GLY A 70 15.61 14.24 -5.30
N ASN A 71 15.06 15.41 -5.65
CA ASN A 71 15.88 16.50 -6.18
C ASN A 71 16.79 17.10 -5.10
N TYR A 72 16.33 17.19 -3.85
CA TYR A 72 17.18 17.64 -2.75
C TYR A 72 18.40 16.72 -2.53
N SER A 73 18.19 15.41 -2.44
CA SER A 73 19.29 14.45 -2.24
C SER A 73 20.23 14.41 -3.45
N MET A 74 19.67 14.42 -4.67
CA MET A 74 20.46 14.43 -5.90
C MET A 74 21.25 15.73 -6.07
N GLY A 75 20.66 16.89 -5.79
CA GLY A 75 21.33 18.19 -5.87
C GLY A 75 22.50 18.30 -4.89
N MET A 76 22.36 17.76 -3.68
CA MET A 76 23.43 17.70 -2.69
C MET A 76 24.60 16.80 -3.13
N GLN A 77 24.29 15.69 -3.81
CA GLN A 77 25.28 14.76 -4.36
C GLN A 77 26.01 15.35 -5.58
N VAL A 78 25.29 15.97 -6.51
CA VAL A 78 25.87 16.58 -7.72
C VAL A 78 26.72 17.82 -7.40
N THR A 79 26.39 18.53 -6.32
CA THR A 79 27.18 19.69 -5.87
C THR A 79 28.40 19.27 -5.02
N GLU A 80 28.68 17.96 -4.86
CA GLU A 80 29.76 17.39 -4.03
C GLU A 80 29.77 17.87 -2.56
N LYS A 81 28.68 18.47 -2.08
CA LYS A 81 28.57 18.98 -0.70
C LYS A 81 28.38 17.84 0.32
N ALA A 82 27.88 16.69 -0.13
CA ALA A 82 27.77 15.47 0.66
C ALA A 82 27.80 14.24 -0.25
N ASP A 83 28.72 13.31 0.02
CA ASP A 83 28.80 12.04 -0.72
C ASP A 83 28.01 10.94 0.01
N PHE A 84 26.71 10.90 -0.26
CA PHE A 84 25.82 9.87 0.28
C PHE A 84 26.05 8.48 -0.33
N ILE A 85 26.65 8.39 -1.52
CA ILE A 85 26.95 7.10 -2.17
C ILE A 85 28.14 6.44 -1.49
N ALA A 86 29.20 7.18 -1.16
CA ALA A 86 30.32 6.65 -0.39
C ALA A 86 29.90 6.17 1.01
N GLN A 87 29.09 6.96 1.74
CA GLN A 87 28.55 6.54 3.05
C GLN A 87 27.73 5.26 2.97
N TYR A 88 26.94 5.08 1.91
CA TYR A 88 26.13 3.88 1.71
C TYR A 88 26.96 2.67 1.32
N LEU A 89 27.99 2.86 0.48
CA LEU A 89 28.92 1.79 0.11
C LEU A 89 29.75 1.31 1.32
N GLU A 90 30.04 2.20 2.28
CA GLU A 90 30.83 1.88 3.47
C GLU A 90 29.99 1.25 4.59
N SER A 91 28.79 1.79 4.86
CA SER A 91 27.94 1.31 5.97
C SER A 91 26.91 0.26 5.58
N GLY A 92 26.52 0.20 4.29
CA GLY A 92 25.39 -0.61 3.82
C GLY A 92 24.03 -0.20 4.44
N ASP A 93 23.98 0.90 5.20
CA ASP A 93 22.81 1.30 5.97
C ASP A 93 22.03 2.41 5.26
N LEU A 94 20.88 2.04 4.69
CA LEU A 94 19.95 3.01 4.09
C LEU A 94 19.39 3.99 5.13
N TYR A 95 19.20 3.56 6.38
CA TYR A 95 18.61 4.41 7.42
C TYR A 95 19.59 5.53 7.81
N GLY A 96 20.85 5.18 7.98
CA GLY A 96 21.95 6.14 8.19
C GLY A 96 22.04 7.18 7.07
N MET A 97 21.90 6.77 5.80
CA MET A 97 21.90 7.70 4.66
C MET A 97 20.75 8.72 4.75
N ILE A 98 19.52 8.28 5.04
CA ILE A 98 18.36 9.18 5.14
C ILE A 98 18.55 10.18 6.28
N VAL A 99 19.04 9.73 7.44
CA VAL A 99 19.33 10.60 8.59
C VAL A 99 20.44 11.61 8.25
N SER A 100 21.49 11.18 7.55
CA SER A 100 22.55 12.08 7.05
C SER A 100 21.98 13.15 6.12
N ILE A 101 21.08 12.79 5.20
CA ILE A 101 20.41 13.76 4.30
C ILE A 101 19.60 14.77 5.12
N ILE A 102 18.81 14.33 6.11
CA ILE A 102 18.01 15.23 6.97
C ILE A 102 18.90 16.17 7.77
N LYS A 103 20.05 15.69 8.27
CA LYS A 103 21.02 16.52 9.00
C LYS A 103 21.62 17.65 8.17
N THR A 104 21.62 17.53 6.84
CA THR A 104 22.10 18.60 5.95
C THR A 104 21.09 19.75 5.79
N MET A 105 19.83 19.56 6.19
CA MET A 105 18.80 20.59 6.05
C MET A 105 18.91 21.66 7.15
N PRO A 106 18.64 22.95 6.82
CA PRO A 106 18.58 24.01 7.82
C PRO A 106 17.43 23.72 8.80
N GLY A 107 17.72 23.67 10.11
CA GLY A 107 16.72 23.29 11.12
C GLY A 107 16.53 21.77 11.31
N ALA A 108 17.52 20.97 10.91
CA ALA A 108 17.55 19.50 11.07
C ALA A 108 16.95 18.93 12.37
N PRO A 109 17.24 19.43 13.59
CA PRO A 109 16.66 18.85 14.81
C PRO A 109 15.13 18.96 14.85
N VAL A 110 14.55 20.06 14.36
CA VAL A 110 13.09 20.23 14.31
C VAL A 110 12.49 19.30 13.26
N ILE A 111 13.09 19.24 12.07
CA ILE A 111 12.64 18.36 10.98
C ILE A 111 12.70 16.90 11.42
N MET A 112 13.75 16.49 12.13
CA MET A 112 13.92 15.12 12.63
C MET A 112 12.85 14.73 13.65
N VAL A 113 12.48 15.64 14.56
CA VAL A 113 11.36 15.43 15.50
C VAL A 113 10.03 15.31 14.76
N VAL A 114 9.78 16.18 13.78
CA VAL A 114 8.55 16.14 12.97
C VAL A 114 8.47 14.82 12.20
N VAL A 115 9.54 14.41 11.51
CA VAL A 115 9.59 13.14 10.78
C VAL A 115 9.33 11.96 11.71
N LEU A 116 9.95 11.94 12.89
CA LEU A 116 9.75 10.87 13.88
C LEU A 116 8.28 10.80 14.34
N LEU A 117 7.66 11.93 14.67
CA LEU A 117 6.25 11.96 15.06
C LEU A 117 5.32 11.55 13.91
N THR A 118 5.59 12.02 12.69
CA THR A 118 4.82 11.64 11.50
C THR A 118 4.95 10.15 11.21
N MET A 119 6.15 9.57 11.34
CA MET A 119 6.34 8.12 11.18
C MET A 119 5.55 7.34 12.24
N ILE A 120 5.63 7.72 13.51
CA ILE A 120 4.86 7.05 14.58
C ILE A 120 3.36 7.12 14.29
N ALA A 121 2.83 8.30 13.96
CA ALA A 121 1.42 8.48 13.65
C ALA A 121 0.97 7.66 12.42
N PHE A 122 1.81 7.64 11.38
CA PHE A 122 1.54 6.89 10.15
C PHE A 122 1.52 5.38 10.41
N TYR A 123 2.50 4.85 11.16
CA TYR A 123 2.52 3.44 11.52
C TYR A 123 1.36 3.06 12.45
N ALA A 124 1.07 3.87 13.47
CA ALA A 124 -0.04 3.62 14.38
C ALA A 124 -1.39 3.51 13.64
N THR A 125 -1.65 4.44 12.71
CA THR A 125 -2.89 4.44 11.90
C THR A 125 -2.92 3.28 10.91
N SER A 126 -1.78 2.95 10.31
CA SER A 126 -1.67 1.82 9.36
C SER A 126 -1.89 0.48 10.06
N PHE A 127 -1.28 0.26 11.22
CA PHE A 127 -1.47 -0.96 12.00
C PHE A 127 -2.92 -1.11 12.46
N ASP A 128 -3.55 -0.03 12.92
CA ASP A 128 -4.97 -0.07 13.32
C ASP A 128 -5.87 -0.47 12.14
N SER A 129 -5.63 0.09 10.96
CA SER A 129 -6.38 -0.24 9.73
C SER A 129 -6.20 -1.69 9.29
N ILE A 130 -4.98 -2.23 9.38
CA ILE A 130 -4.67 -3.64 9.03
C ILE A 130 -5.29 -4.58 10.06
N ALA A 131 -5.18 -4.29 11.35
CA ALA A 131 -5.77 -5.11 12.40
C ALA A 131 -7.30 -5.13 12.30
N LEU A 132 -7.92 -3.99 11.99
CA LEU A 132 -9.36 -3.92 11.72
C LEU A 132 -9.72 -4.81 10.52
N THR A 133 -9.01 -4.68 9.41
CA THR A 133 -9.28 -5.47 8.19
C THR A 133 -9.09 -6.97 8.42
N ALA A 134 -8.00 -7.38 9.08
CA ALA A 134 -7.73 -8.77 9.44
C ALA A 134 -8.80 -9.34 10.40
N SER A 135 -9.26 -8.53 11.35
CA SER A 135 -10.35 -8.91 12.24
C SER A 135 -11.66 -9.08 11.47
N CYS A 136 -11.99 -8.21 10.51
CA CYS A 136 -13.16 -8.37 9.64
C CYS A 136 -13.10 -9.66 8.83
N TYR A 137 -11.95 -10.03 8.26
CA TYR A 137 -11.77 -11.28 7.53
C TYR A 137 -11.86 -12.54 8.42
N SER A 138 -11.61 -12.41 9.73
CA SER A 138 -11.67 -13.53 10.67
C SER A 138 -13.12 -13.92 11.05
N TYR A 139 -14.12 -13.12 10.65
CA TYR A 139 -15.53 -13.43 10.87
C TYR A 139 -16.19 -13.88 9.56
N HIS A 140 -16.90 -15.01 9.61
CA HIS A 140 -17.60 -15.59 8.47
C HIS A 140 -18.85 -14.77 8.06
N THR A 141 -19.43 -13.99 8.97
CA THR A 141 -20.54 -13.06 8.73
C THR A 141 -20.41 -11.90 9.71
N LEU A 142 -20.19 -10.67 9.20
CA LEU A 142 -20.51 -9.45 9.94
C LEU A 142 -21.78 -8.86 9.32
N ARG A 143 -22.77 -8.53 10.16
CA ARG A 143 -23.89 -7.68 9.74
C ARG A 143 -23.36 -6.27 9.46
N ASP A 144 -23.96 -5.59 8.47
CA ASP A 144 -23.68 -4.18 8.18
C ASP A 144 -23.73 -3.35 9.48
N GLY A 145 -22.57 -2.86 9.92
CA GLY A 145 -22.45 -1.97 11.08
C GLY A 145 -21.99 -2.60 12.39
N GLU A 146 -21.74 -3.92 12.47
CA GLU A 146 -21.13 -4.51 13.66
C GLU A 146 -19.60 -4.31 13.65
N GLN A 147 -19.06 -3.75 14.73
CA GLN A 147 -17.62 -3.71 14.93
C GLN A 147 -17.13 -5.10 15.38
N PRO A 148 -16.06 -5.64 14.78
CA PRO A 148 -15.48 -6.90 15.22
C PRO A 148 -15.10 -6.81 16.71
N ASN A 149 -15.29 -7.90 17.46
CA ASN A 149 -14.99 -7.92 18.90
C ASN A 149 -13.54 -7.47 19.13
N LYS A 150 -13.36 -6.46 20.01
CA LYS A 150 -12.06 -5.85 20.35
C LYS A 150 -11.01 -6.90 20.76
N GLY A 151 -11.42 -8.06 21.27
CA GLY A 151 -10.51 -9.17 21.61
C GLY A 151 -9.78 -9.78 20.39
N ILE A 152 -10.47 -9.95 19.26
CA ILE A 152 -9.84 -10.49 18.03
C ILE A 152 -8.97 -9.43 17.38
N GLN A 153 -9.40 -8.17 17.40
CA GLN A 153 -8.58 -7.06 16.93
C GLN A 153 -7.29 -6.93 17.74
N LEU A 154 -7.36 -7.04 19.07
CA LEU A 154 -6.18 -7.03 19.94
C LEU A 154 -5.24 -8.21 19.66
N MET A 155 -5.77 -9.42 19.42
CA MET A 155 -4.96 -10.58 19.05
C MET A 155 -4.17 -10.32 17.76
N TRP A 156 -4.82 -9.76 16.73
CA TRP A 156 -4.15 -9.40 15.47
C TRP A 156 -3.15 -8.26 15.66
N CYS A 157 -3.45 -7.23 16.47
CA CYS A 157 -2.50 -6.18 16.82
C CYS A 157 -1.23 -6.76 17.47
N ILE A 158 -1.37 -7.69 18.42
CA ILE A 158 -0.23 -8.35 19.07
C ILE A 158 0.58 -9.15 18.06
N LEU A 159 -0.08 -9.90 17.18
CA LEU A 159 0.59 -10.71 16.16
C LEU A 159 1.35 -9.84 15.14
N LEU A 160 0.76 -8.71 14.73
CA LEU A 160 1.37 -7.72 13.83
C LEU A 160 2.54 -6.96 14.46
N ILE A 161 2.64 -6.89 15.79
CA ILE A 161 3.80 -6.31 16.49
C ILE A 161 4.87 -7.38 16.73
N LEU A 162 4.46 -8.59 17.10
CA LEU A 162 5.37 -9.69 17.44
C LEU A 162 6.18 -10.16 16.23
N LEU A 163 5.56 -10.26 15.05
CA LEU A 163 6.23 -10.73 13.83
C LEU A 163 7.39 -9.82 13.39
N PRO A 164 7.21 -8.49 13.24
CA PRO A 164 8.32 -7.60 12.92
C PRO A 164 9.41 -7.59 13.99
N ILE A 165 9.05 -7.64 15.28
CA ILE A 165 10.04 -7.71 16.36
C ILE A 165 10.89 -8.98 16.23
N ALA A 166 10.26 -10.13 15.99
CA ALA A 166 10.97 -11.38 15.77
C ALA A 166 11.89 -11.31 14.53
N LEU A 167 11.45 -10.65 13.46
CA LEU A 167 12.25 -10.46 12.25
C LEU A 167 13.45 -9.50 12.45
N LEU A 168 13.29 -8.48 13.31
CA LEU A 168 14.38 -7.58 13.70
C LEU A 168 15.45 -8.33 14.51
N PHE A 169 15.04 -9.17 15.46
CA PHE A 169 15.97 -9.99 16.24
C PHE A 169 16.62 -11.13 15.44
N ALA A 170 16.02 -11.55 14.33
CA ALA A 170 16.56 -12.59 13.46
C ALA A 170 17.75 -12.13 12.59
N GLU A 171 18.27 -10.90 12.78
CA GLU A 171 19.34 -10.28 11.95
C GLU A 171 19.09 -10.50 10.44
N SER A 172 17.82 -10.43 10.03
CA SER A 172 17.47 -10.67 8.65
C SER A 172 17.98 -9.52 7.78
N SER A 173 19.06 -9.76 7.05
CA SER A 173 19.54 -8.87 5.98
C SER A 173 18.38 -8.47 5.07
N MET A 174 18.36 -7.22 4.58
CA MET A 174 17.31 -6.70 3.67
C MET A 174 16.95 -7.65 2.53
N ASN A 175 17.93 -8.42 2.02
CA ASN A 175 17.72 -9.42 0.97
C ASN A 175 16.80 -10.58 1.40
N ASN A 176 16.86 -11.02 2.66
CA ASN A 176 15.96 -12.05 3.18
C ASN A 176 14.52 -11.53 3.25
N LEU A 177 14.33 -10.29 3.71
CA LEU A 177 13.01 -9.68 3.83
C LEU A 177 12.34 -9.49 2.46
N GLN A 178 13.13 -9.07 1.45
CA GLN A 178 12.64 -8.97 0.07
C GLN A 178 12.19 -10.33 -0.48
N SER A 179 12.99 -11.37 -0.30
CA SER A 179 12.69 -12.71 -0.80
C SER A 179 11.43 -13.31 -0.15
N VAL A 180 11.30 -13.20 1.17
CA VAL A 180 10.11 -13.67 1.91
C VAL A 180 8.85 -12.95 1.45
N SER A 181 8.93 -11.63 1.22
CA SER A 181 7.80 -10.83 0.74
C SER A 181 7.32 -11.28 -0.65
N ILE A 182 8.24 -11.60 -1.56
CA ILE A 182 7.92 -12.08 -2.92
C ILE A 182 7.21 -13.44 -2.84
N VAL A 183 7.72 -14.37 -2.03
CA VAL A 183 7.10 -15.70 -1.85
C VAL A 183 5.71 -15.59 -1.24
N ALA A 184 5.51 -14.69 -0.27
CA ALA A 184 4.21 -14.44 0.34
C ALA A 184 3.21 -13.77 -0.62
N ALA A 185 3.67 -12.94 -1.55
CA ALA A 185 2.80 -12.24 -2.50
C ALA A 185 2.24 -13.15 -3.59
N PHE A 186 2.92 -14.25 -3.94
CA PHE A 186 2.48 -15.19 -4.98
C PHE A 186 1.08 -15.78 -4.73
N PRO A 187 0.76 -16.39 -3.56
CA PRO A 187 -0.59 -16.89 -3.27
C PRO A 187 -1.62 -15.75 -3.18
N ILE A 188 -1.22 -14.58 -2.69
CA ILE A 188 -2.09 -13.40 -2.59
C ILE A 188 -2.51 -12.91 -3.98
N GLY A 189 -1.60 -12.96 -4.96
CA GLY A 189 -1.91 -12.63 -6.36
C GLY A 189 -3.07 -13.46 -6.91
N ALA A 190 -3.11 -14.77 -6.62
CA ALA A 190 -4.22 -15.63 -7.03
C ALA A 190 -5.56 -15.21 -6.37
N VAL A 191 -5.53 -14.81 -5.10
CA VAL A 191 -6.70 -14.30 -4.38
C VAL A 191 -7.22 -13.01 -5.01
N ILE A 192 -6.35 -12.08 -5.38
CA ILE A 192 -6.73 -10.82 -6.04
C ILE A 192 -7.45 -11.09 -7.36
N VAL A 193 -6.96 -12.04 -8.16
CA VAL A 193 -7.63 -12.42 -9.41
C VAL A 193 -9.03 -12.99 -9.15
N MET A 194 -9.19 -13.83 -8.13
CA MET A 194 -10.51 -14.35 -7.74
C MET A 194 -11.46 -13.22 -7.30
N ILE A 195 -10.97 -12.26 -6.51
CA ILE A 195 -11.75 -11.09 -6.10
C ILE A 195 -12.17 -10.26 -7.32
N ALA A 196 -11.26 -10.00 -8.26
CA ALA A 196 -11.56 -9.24 -9.47
C ALA A 196 -12.62 -9.93 -10.34
N VAL A 197 -12.51 -11.25 -10.53
CA VAL A 197 -13.51 -12.04 -11.28
C VAL A 197 -14.86 -12.05 -10.57
N SER A 198 -14.89 -12.19 -9.24
CA SER A 198 -16.13 -12.14 -8.45
C SER A 198 -16.78 -10.76 -8.56
N PHE A 199 -16.00 -9.69 -8.47
CA PHE A 199 -16.49 -8.32 -8.59
C PHE A 199 -17.08 -8.05 -9.98
N MET A 200 -16.44 -8.49 -11.06
CA MET A 200 -17.00 -8.33 -12.41
C MET A 200 -18.32 -9.08 -12.58
N LYS A 201 -18.44 -10.29 -12.01
CA LYS A 201 -19.70 -11.05 -12.02
C LYS A 201 -20.80 -10.35 -11.24
N ASP A 202 -20.47 -9.85 -10.05
CA ASP A 202 -21.42 -9.19 -9.16
C ASP A 202 -21.87 -7.83 -9.73
N ALA A 203 -20.94 -7.05 -10.28
CA ALA A 203 -21.24 -5.79 -10.98
C ALA A 203 -22.16 -6.00 -12.18
N LYS A 204 -21.94 -7.07 -12.97
CA LYS A 204 -22.83 -7.42 -14.08
C LYS A 204 -24.24 -7.75 -13.58
N LYS A 205 -24.34 -8.59 -12.55
CA LYS A 205 -25.63 -8.95 -11.94
C LYS A 205 -26.35 -7.74 -11.35
N TYR A 206 -25.61 -6.81 -10.76
CA TYR A 206 -26.16 -5.56 -10.23
C TYR A 206 -26.74 -4.67 -11.33
N MET A 207 -26.06 -4.55 -12.48
CA MET A 207 -26.57 -3.84 -13.64
C MET A 207 -27.83 -4.50 -14.22
N GLU A 208 -27.82 -5.83 -14.39
CA GLU A 208 -28.99 -6.59 -14.87
C GLU A 208 -30.20 -6.38 -13.94
N ASN A 209 -30.01 -6.44 -12.61
CA ASN A 209 -31.09 -6.18 -11.64
C ASN A 209 -31.61 -4.73 -11.67
N MET A 210 -30.78 -3.75 -12.03
CA MET A 210 -31.21 -2.36 -12.18
C MET A 210 -32.03 -2.14 -13.44
N GLU A 211 -31.68 -2.81 -14.54
CA GLU A 211 -32.44 -2.82 -15.78
C GLU A 211 -33.82 -3.47 -15.58
N GLU A 212 -33.89 -4.62 -14.89
CA GLU A 212 -35.17 -5.28 -14.56
C GLU A 212 -36.10 -4.42 -13.69
N LYS A 213 -35.55 -3.72 -12.69
CA LYS A 213 -36.34 -2.79 -11.84
C LYS A 213 -36.84 -1.58 -12.61
N GLY A 214 -36.01 -1.01 -13.49
CA GLY A 214 -36.41 0.10 -14.36
C GLY A 214 -37.53 -0.31 -15.33
N GLN A 215 -37.47 -1.54 -15.86
CA GLN A 215 -38.50 -2.06 -16.76
C GLN A 215 -39.83 -2.29 -16.04
N GLN A 216 -39.81 -2.82 -14.80
CA GLN A 216 -41.00 -3.02 -13.98
C GLN A 216 -41.70 -1.71 -13.57
N GLU A 217 -40.94 -0.64 -13.32
CA GLU A 217 -41.53 0.68 -13.05
C GLU A 217 -42.21 1.27 -14.28
N VAL A 218 -41.66 1.08 -15.48
CA VAL A 218 -42.27 1.52 -16.74
C VAL A 218 -43.56 0.73 -17.04
N ASP A 219 -43.52 -0.60 -16.90
CA ASP A 219 -44.68 -1.47 -17.15
C ASP A 219 -45.84 -1.23 -16.14
N ASN A 220 -45.53 -0.83 -14.90
CA ASN A 220 -46.54 -0.46 -13.91
C ASN A 220 -47.19 0.90 -14.22
N VAL A 221 -46.44 1.88 -14.72
CA VAL A 221 -46.97 3.20 -15.11
C VAL A 221 -47.86 3.09 -16.36
N ASP A 222 -47.55 2.17 -17.28
CA ASP A 222 -48.35 1.95 -18.48
C ASP A 222 -49.62 1.12 -18.22
N ASN A 223 -49.66 0.31 -17.14
CA ASN A 223 -50.87 -0.41 -16.70
C ASN A 223 -51.84 0.44 -15.86
N GLU A 224 -51.39 1.57 -15.28
CA GLU A 224 -52.24 2.50 -14.52
C GLU A 224 -52.93 3.57 -15.39
N LYS A 225 -52.69 3.59 -16.71
CA LYS A 225 -53.34 4.48 -17.69
C LYS A 225 -54.40 3.76 -18.51
#